data_AF-A0A090Q9L9-F1
#
_entry.id   AF-A0A090Q9L9-F1
#
_cell.length_a   1.000
_cell.length_b   1.000
_cell.length_c   1.000
_cell.angle_alpha   90.00
_cell.angle_beta   90.00
_cell.angle_gamma   90.00
#
_symmetry.space_group_name_H-M   'P 1'
#
loop_
_entity.id
_entity.type
_entity.pdbx_description
1 polymer ?
#
loop_
_entity_poly.entity_id
_entity_poly.type
_entity_poly.pdbx_seq_one_letter_code
_entity_poly.pdbx_strand_id
1 'polypeptide(L)'
;MPNEQKKDFGQAINELKQKATDKVNALKESIESKQEEAGIYGDLTRTGYPMEIGARHPISLVKNQIIEVFSRIGFNVSEGPEIEDDWHNFTALNLPEHHPARDMQDTFFIQTNPDVLLRTHTSSVQVRYMENNKPPIRTISPGRVFRNEAISARAHCIFHQVEGLYIDKDVSFADMKQTLLHFTQEMFGKSKIRLRPSYFPFTEPSAEIDIYWGS
;
A
#
# COMPACT_ATOMS: atom_id res chain seq x y z
N MET A 1 42.05 53.63 -67.14
CA MET A 1 42.43 54.66 -66.14
C MET A 1 43.95 54.77 -66.10
N PRO A 2 44.52 55.99 -66.17
CA PRO A 2 45.96 56.23 -66.03
C PRO A 2 46.53 55.64 -64.73
N ASN A 3 47.82 55.30 -64.71
CA ASN A 3 48.43 54.50 -63.63
C ASN A 3 48.36 55.15 -62.23
N GLU A 4 48.35 56.48 -62.12
CA GLU A 4 48.26 57.18 -60.83
C GLU A 4 46.84 57.17 -60.22
N GLN A 5 45.79 57.25 -61.05
CA GLN A 5 44.39 57.29 -60.59
C GLN A 5 43.84 55.92 -60.16
N LYS A 6 44.53 54.83 -60.49
CA LYS A 6 44.14 53.46 -60.08
C LYS A 6 44.31 53.22 -58.58
N LYS A 7 45.26 53.90 -57.93
CA LYS A 7 45.55 53.72 -56.50
C LYS A 7 44.43 54.31 -55.64
N ASP A 8 44.07 55.56 -55.88
CA ASP A 8 43.03 56.27 -55.12
C ASP A 8 41.64 55.66 -55.36
N PHE A 9 41.35 55.27 -56.61
CA PHE A 9 40.10 54.59 -56.95
C PHE A 9 40.01 53.19 -56.31
N GLY A 10 41.12 52.45 -56.27
CA GLY A 10 41.20 51.15 -55.59
C GLY A 10 40.98 51.26 -54.08
N GLN A 11 41.51 52.31 -53.45
CA GLN A 11 41.30 52.58 -52.02
C GLN A 11 39.83 52.91 -51.73
N ALA A 12 39.20 53.78 -52.53
CA ALA A 12 37.79 54.13 -52.37
C ALA A 12 36.85 52.91 -52.55
N ILE A 13 37.14 52.03 -53.52
CA ILE A 13 36.39 50.78 -53.74
C ILE A 13 36.54 49.83 -52.55
N ASN A 14 37.76 49.68 -52.00
CA ASN A 14 38.00 48.82 -50.85
C ASN A 14 37.32 49.35 -49.57
N GLU A 15 37.33 50.66 -49.35
CA GLU A 15 36.61 51.29 -48.23
C GLU A 15 35.10 51.09 -48.34
N LEU A 16 34.53 51.27 -49.55
CA LEU A 16 33.12 51.03 -49.80
C LEU A 16 32.76 49.56 -49.57
N LYS A 17 33.59 48.63 -50.06
CA LYS A 17 33.41 47.19 -49.87
C LYS A 17 33.44 46.82 -48.38
N GLN A 18 34.39 47.37 -47.62
CA GLN A 18 34.51 47.11 -46.19
C GLN A 18 33.28 47.65 -45.45
N LYS A 19 32.89 48.90 -45.66
CA LYS A 19 31.68 49.49 -45.04
C LYS A 19 30.40 48.73 -45.37
N ALA A 20 30.26 48.28 -46.63
CA ALA A 20 29.10 47.48 -47.03
C ALA A 20 29.12 46.10 -46.35
N THR A 21 30.29 45.47 -46.24
CA THR A 21 30.44 44.15 -45.61
C THR A 21 30.19 44.25 -44.11
N ASP A 22 30.73 45.26 -43.43
CA ASP A 22 30.52 45.51 -42.00
C ASP A 22 29.04 45.78 -41.71
N LYS A 23 28.36 46.56 -42.57
CA LYS A 23 26.93 46.83 -42.41
C LYS A 23 26.07 45.58 -42.62
N VAL A 24 26.42 44.75 -43.60
CA VAL A 24 25.74 43.46 -43.85
C VAL A 24 25.95 42.50 -42.68
N ASN A 25 27.17 42.40 -42.15
CA ASN A 25 27.48 41.55 -41.01
C ASN A 25 26.74 42.01 -39.75
N ALA A 26 26.74 43.30 -39.45
CA ALA A 26 25.99 43.85 -38.31
C ALA A 26 24.47 43.61 -38.43
N LEU A 27 23.92 43.67 -39.65
CA LEU A 27 22.51 43.37 -39.89
C LEU A 27 22.22 41.86 -39.75
N LYS A 28 23.13 40.99 -40.19
CA LYS A 28 23.01 39.53 -39.99
C LYS A 28 23.02 39.17 -38.51
N GLU A 29 24.00 39.68 -37.76
CA GLU A 29 24.09 39.46 -36.30
C GLU A 29 22.83 39.97 -35.57
N SER A 30 22.30 41.13 -35.98
CA SER A 30 21.06 41.67 -35.41
C SER A 30 19.81 40.84 -35.72
N ILE A 31 19.80 40.08 -36.81
CA ILE A 31 18.66 39.22 -37.19
C ILE A 31 18.78 37.87 -36.48
N GLU A 32 19.98 37.30 -36.44
CA GLU A 32 20.27 36.03 -35.74
C GLU A 32 20.01 36.18 -34.23
N SER A 33 20.44 37.28 -33.61
CA SER A 33 20.19 37.55 -32.18
C SER A 33 18.72 37.80 -31.84
N LYS A 34 17.86 38.17 -32.81
CA LYS A 34 16.43 38.43 -32.57
C LYS A 34 15.55 37.19 -32.64
N GLN A 35 16.07 36.03 -33.04
CA GLN A 35 15.26 34.82 -33.19
C GLN A 35 15.06 34.02 -31.89
N GLU A 36 15.75 34.33 -30.79
CA GLU A 36 15.76 33.46 -29.59
C GLU A 36 14.93 33.93 -28.37
N GLU A 37 14.30 35.11 -28.38
CA GLU A 37 13.54 35.58 -27.20
C GLU A 37 12.07 35.14 -27.14
N ALA A 38 11.52 34.58 -28.22
CA ALA A 38 10.21 33.93 -28.17
C ALA A 38 10.39 32.56 -27.50
N GLY A 39 10.43 32.56 -26.17
CA GLY A 39 10.73 31.42 -25.31
C GLY A 39 10.22 30.09 -25.86
N ILE A 40 11.16 29.20 -26.15
CA ILE A 40 11.01 27.85 -26.73
C ILE A 40 9.94 27.00 -26.02
N TYR A 41 9.56 27.35 -24.79
CA TYR A 41 8.70 26.55 -23.93
C TYR A 41 7.24 27.02 -23.80
N GLY A 42 6.84 28.14 -24.42
CA GLY A 42 5.48 28.67 -24.26
C GLY A 42 5.13 28.96 -22.79
N ASP A 43 3.87 28.75 -22.39
CA ASP A 43 3.42 28.88 -21.00
C ASP A 43 3.86 27.68 -20.15
N LEU A 44 4.84 27.89 -19.27
CA LEU A 44 5.38 26.89 -18.35
C LEU A 44 4.38 26.41 -17.29
N THR A 45 3.29 27.15 -17.06
CA THR A 45 2.21 26.74 -16.15
C THR A 45 1.20 25.81 -16.83
N ARG A 46 1.30 25.64 -18.15
CA ARG A 46 0.43 24.74 -18.91
C ARG A 46 0.63 23.31 -18.41
N THR A 47 -0.48 22.67 -18.09
CA THR A 47 -0.50 21.25 -17.73
C THR A 47 0.14 20.44 -18.85
N GLY A 48 1.14 19.62 -18.48
CA GLY A 48 1.70 18.62 -19.37
C GLY A 48 0.62 17.64 -19.84
N TYR A 49 0.93 16.87 -20.87
CA TYR A 49 0.05 15.78 -21.28
C TYR A 49 -0.23 14.85 -20.08
N PRO A 50 -1.49 14.50 -19.81
CA PRO A 50 -1.83 13.69 -18.66
C PRO A 50 -1.12 12.34 -18.78
N MET A 51 -0.29 12.00 -17.79
CA MET A 51 0.16 10.64 -17.57
C MET A 51 -0.73 10.03 -16.49
N GLU A 52 -1.36 8.91 -16.80
CA GLU A 52 -2.16 8.19 -15.82
C GLU A 52 -1.24 7.59 -14.76
N ILE A 53 -1.37 8.10 -13.53
CA ILE A 53 -0.70 7.52 -12.36
C ILE A 53 -1.67 6.52 -11.74
N GLY A 54 -1.23 5.27 -11.60
CA GLY A 54 -2.03 4.23 -10.93
C GLY A 54 -2.25 4.53 -9.45
N ALA A 55 -3.31 3.97 -8.88
CA ALA A 55 -3.62 4.08 -7.45
C ALA A 55 -3.52 2.71 -6.76
N ARG A 56 -3.12 2.70 -5.48
CA ARG A 56 -3.18 1.49 -4.66
C ARG A 56 -4.60 1.24 -4.19
N HIS A 57 -4.99 -0.03 -4.14
CA HIS A 57 -6.28 -0.42 -3.60
C HIS A 57 -6.39 -0.01 -2.11
N PRO A 58 -7.52 0.55 -1.64
CA PRO A 58 -7.68 0.97 -0.25
C PRO A 58 -7.41 -0.13 0.78
N ILE A 59 -7.83 -1.36 0.50
CA ILE A 59 -7.52 -2.53 1.37
C ILE A 59 -6.00 -2.72 1.51
N SER A 60 -5.24 -2.57 0.43
CA SER A 60 -3.79 -2.69 0.48
C SER A 60 -3.14 -1.57 1.28
N LEU A 61 -3.68 -0.35 1.21
CA LEU A 61 -3.21 0.77 2.02
C LEU A 61 -3.42 0.50 3.52
N VAL A 62 -4.65 0.13 3.91
CA VAL A 62 -4.99 -0.16 5.30
C VAL A 62 -4.23 -1.38 5.82
N LYS A 63 -4.13 -2.46 5.03
CA LYS A 63 -3.34 -3.65 5.37
C LYS A 63 -1.89 -3.28 5.67
N ASN A 64 -1.26 -2.51 4.79
CA ASN A 64 0.14 -2.12 4.97
C ASN A 64 0.32 -1.21 6.18
N GLN A 65 -0.64 -0.31 6.46
CA GLN A 65 -0.63 0.52 7.66
C GLN A 65 -0.71 -0.33 8.94
N ILE A 66 -1.60 -1.33 8.98
CA ILE A 66 -1.69 -2.27 10.11
C ILE A 66 -0.36 -3.01 10.30
N ILE A 67 0.22 -3.54 9.21
CA ILE A 67 1.51 -4.24 9.25
C ILE A 67 2.62 -3.33 9.79
N GLU A 68 2.66 -2.07 9.35
CA GLU A 68 3.64 -1.09 9.79
C GLU A 68 3.55 -0.86 11.31
N VAL A 69 2.35 -0.63 11.83
CA VAL A 69 2.11 -0.41 13.27
C VAL A 69 2.61 -1.58 14.11
N PHE A 70 2.25 -2.80 13.73
CA PHE A 70 2.66 -4.01 14.45
C PHE A 70 4.16 -4.32 14.30
N SER A 71 4.77 -4.00 13.15
CA SER A 71 6.22 -4.19 12.96
C SER A 71 7.05 -3.32 13.92
N ARG A 72 6.58 -2.11 14.25
CA ARG A 72 7.24 -1.20 15.22
C ARG A 72 7.33 -1.78 16.63
N ILE A 73 6.40 -2.68 16.99
CA ILE A 73 6.37 -3.37 18.28
C ILE A 73 6.82 -4.83 18.17
N GLY A 74 7.57 -5.19 17.12
CA GLY A 74 8.28 -6.46 17.01
C GLY A 74 7.44 -7.65 16.55
N PHE A 75 6.26 -7.42 15.96
CA PHE A 75 5.52 -8.48 15.27
C PHE A 75 6.10 -8.70 13.87
N ASN A 76 6.29 -9.97 13.50
CA ASN A 76 6.56 -10.35 12.11
C ASN A 76 5.25 -10.65 11.36
N VAL A 77 5.33 -10.86 10.05
CA VAL A 77 4.17 -11.25 9.23
C VAL A 77 4.27 -12.75 8.93
N SER A 78 3.18 -13.47 9.18
CA SER A 78 2.99 -14.85 8.76
C SER A 78 1.91 -14.95 7.69
N GLU A 79 2.13 -15.83 6.73
CA GLU A 79 1.20 -16.09 5.63
C GLU A 79 0.91 -17.59 5.55
N GLY A 80 -0.27 -17.94 5.04
CA GLY A 80 -0.68 -19.32 4.85
C GLY A 80 -1.72 -19.43 3.75
N PRO A 81 -2.04 -20.68 3.34
CA PRO A 81 -2.90 -20.93 2.20
C PRO A 81 -4.33 -20.42 2.44
N GLU A 82 -5.05 -20.15 1.35
CA GLU A 82 -6.48 -19.79 1.39
C GLU A 82 -7.40 -21.00 1.36
N ILE A 83 -6.90 -22.10 0.79
CA ILE A 83 -7.54 -23.42 0.83
C ILE A 83 -6.93 -24.16 2.02
N GLU A 84 -7.78 -24.55 2.96
CA GLU A 84 -7.39 -25.22 4.20
C GLU A 84 -8.13 -26.55 4.35
N ASP A 85 -7.55 -27.43 5.18
CA ASP A 85 -8.22 -28.63 5.67
C ASP A 85 -9.03 -28.32 6.95
N ASP A 86 -9.91 -29.24 7.35
CA ASP A 86 -10.69 -29.12 8.58
C ASP A 86 -9.82 -28.97 9.84
N TRP A 87 -8.66 -29.64 9.88
CA TRP A 87 -7.79 -29.63 11.05
C TRP A 87 -7.31 -28.21 11.36
N HIS A 88 -6.72 -27.52 10.38
CA HIS A 88 -6.15 -26.20 10.58
C HIS A 88 -7.22 -25.11 10.69
N ASN A 89 -8.34 -25.23 9.96
CA ASN A 89 -9.39 -24.21 10.02
C ASN A 89 -10.32 -24.38 11.22
N PHE A 90 -10.46 -25.57 11.81
CA PHE A 90 -11.44 -25.79 12.88
C PHE A 90 -10.91 -26.62 14.06
N THR A 91 -10.45 -27.84 13.82
CA THR A 91 -10.19 -28.79 14.92
C THR A 91 -9.06 -28.32 15.84
N ALA A 92 -7.95 -27.82 15.28
CA ALA A 92 -6.83 -27.29 16.06
C ALA A 92 -7.18 -26.02 16.87
N LEU A 93 -8.30 -25.37 16.54
CA LEU A 93 -8.83 -24.19 17.22
C LEU A 93 -9.94 -24.52 18.21
N ASN A 94 -10.08 -25.81 18.57
CA ASN A 94 -11.08 -26.27 19.54
C ASN A 94 -12.54 -26.01 19.10
N LEU A 95 -12.81 -25.93 17.79
CA LEU A 95 -14.17 -25.96 17.27
C LEU A 95 -14.59 -27.44 17.13
N PRO A 96 -15.65 -27.95 17.79
CA PRO A 96 -16.11 -29.33 17.60
C PRO A 96 -16.81 -29.52 16.24
N GLU A 97 -16.95 -30.77 15.77
CA GLU A 97 -17.61 -31.12 14.49
C GLU A 97 -19.03 -30.54 14.35
N HIS A 98 -19.77 -30.47 15.46
CA HIS A 98 -21.13 -29.92 15.49
C HIS A 98 -21.20 -28.40 15.71
N HIS A 99 -20.06 -27.69 15.62
CA HIS A 99 -20.03 -26.24 15.79
C HIS A 99 -20.71 -25.56 14.58
N PRO A 100 -21.60 -24.57 14.78
CA PRO A 100 -22.30 -23.89 13.68
C PRO A 100 -21.37 -23.34 12.59
N ALA A 101 -20.20 -22.83 12.95
CA ALA A 101 -19.21 -22.35 11.98
C ALA A 101 -18.67 -23.42 11.01
N ARG A 102 -18.89 -24.71 11.27
CA ARG A 102 -18.57 -25.82 10.36
C ARG A 102 -19.72 -26.17 9.42
N ASP A 103 -20.89 -25.55 9.58
CA ASP A 103 -22.05 -25.81 8.72
C ASP A 103 -21.74 -25.43 7.27
N MET A 104 -22.19 -26.26 6.33
CA MET A 104 -22.10 -26.00 4.88
C MET A 104 -22.82 -24.70 4.48
N GLN A 105 -23.77 -24.24 5.28
CA GLN A 105 -24.44 -22.96 5.05
C GLN A 105 -23.51 -21.77 5.23
N ASP A 106 -22.50 -21.86 6.10
CA ASP A 106 -21.62 -20.74 6.45
C ASP A 106 -20.22 -20.84 5.82
N THR A 107 -19.82 -22.03 5.36
CA THR A 107 -18.47 -22.33 4.86
C THR A 107 -18.47 -22.82 3.41
N PHE A 108 -17.53 -22.33 2.61
CA PHE A 108 -17.32 -22.82 1.23
C PHE A 108 -16.45 -24.08 1.22
N PHE A 109 -17.09 -25.25 1.15
CA PHE A 109 -16.40 -26.53 0.94
C PHE A 109 -16.09 -26.75 -0.55
N ILE A 110 -14.85 -27.12 -0.84
CA ILE A 110 -14.36 -27.57 -2.15
C ILE A 110 -14.59 -29.08 -2.28
N GLN A 111 -14.37 -29.81 -1.20
CA GLN A 111 -14.53 -31.25 -1.09
C GLN A 111 -14.94 -31.60 0.36
N THR A 112 -15.71 -32.67 0.54
CA THR A 112 -16.27 -33.08 1.85
C THR A 112 -15.74 -34.43 2.36
N ASN A 113 -14.76 -35.02 1.67
CA ASN A 113 -14.08 -36.24 2.11
C ASN A 113 -12.77 -36.48 1.32
N PRO A 114 -11.58 -36.13 1.86
CA PRO A 114 -11.40 -35.36 3.09
C PRO A 114 -11.98 -33.94 2.93
N ASP A 115 -12.34 -33.32 4.05
CA ASP A 115 -12.84 -31.95 4.08
C ASP A 115 -11.74 -30.96 3.66
N VAL A 116 -12.02 -30.24 2.58
CA VAL A 116 -11.17 -29.17 2.04
C VAL A 116 -12.07 -27.98 1.77
N LEU A 117 -11.72 -26.82 2.32
CA LEU A 117 -12.56 -25.62 2.31
C LEU A 117 -11.75 -24.35 2.08
N LEU A 118 -12.43 -23.27 1.73
CA LEU A 118 -11.86 -21.93 1.78
C LEU A 118 -11.88 -21.43 3.22
N ARG A 119 -10.73 -20.99 3.74
CA ARG A 119 -10.60 -20.60 5.16
C ARG A 119 -11.59 -19.51 5.57
N THR A 120 -12.18 -19.67 6.74
CA THR A 120 -13.18 -18.74 7.30
C THR A 120 -12.57 -17.62 8.13
N HIS A 121 -11.31 -17.79 8.53
CA HIS A 121 -10.50 -16.86 9.32
C HIS A 121 -9.01 -17.13 9.12
N THR A 122 -8.13 -16.19 9.50
CA THR A 122 -6.67 -16.40 9.37
C THR A 122 -6.04 -17.13 10.55
N SER A 123 -6.84 -17.59 11.53
CA SER A 123 -6.39 -18.43 12.64
C SER A 123 -5.69 -19.72 12.18
N SER A 124 -6.01 -20.24 11.00
CA SER A 124 -5.34 -21.42 10.43
C SER A 124 -3.84 -21.19 10.23
N VAL A 125 -3.46 -19.96 9.85
CA VAL A 125 -2.06 -19.54 9.70
C VAL A 125 -1.35 -19.57 11.05
N GLN A 126 -2.03 -19.19 12.13
CA GLN A 126 -1.47 -19.23 13.48
C GLN A 126 -1.14 -20.65 13.91
N VAL A 127 -2.04 -21.61 13.67
CA VAL A 127 -1.81 -23.04 13.93
C VAL A 127 -0.59 -23.54 13.18
N ARG A 128 -0.55 -23.32 11.86
CA ARG A 128 0.59 -23.71 11.00
C ARG A 128 1.90 -23.06 11.45
N TYR A 129 1.84 -21.80 11.90
CA TYR A 129 3.01 -21.10 12.40
C TYR A 129 3.52 -21.74 13.71
N MET A 130 2.63 -22.10 14.63
CA MET A 130 2.99 -22.77 15.89
C MET A 130 3.53 -24.19 15.69
N GLU A 131 3.10 -24.91 14.65
CA GLU A 131 3.65 -26.24 14.33
C GLU A 131 5.13 -26.19 13.90
N ASN A 132 5.52 -25.10 13.24
CA ASN A 132 6.85 -24.94 12.65
C ASN A 132 7.79 -24.04 13.48
N ASN A 133 7.28 -23.38 14.53
CA ASN A 133 8.03 -22.42 15.33
C ASN A 133 7.80 -22.65 16.82
N LYS A 134 8.84 -22.42 17.63
CA LYS A 134 8.74 -22.48 19.09
C LYS A 134 8.61 -21.07 19.68
N PRO A 135 7.92 -20.89 20.82
CA PRO A 135 7.92 -19.63 21.56
C PRO A 135 9.34 -19.13 21.86
N PRO A 136 9.57 -17.79 21.89
CA PRO A 136 8.57 -16.73 21.76
C PRO A 136 8.08 -16.52 20.31
N ILE A 137 6.76 -16.38 20.15
CA ILE A 137 6.10 -16.12 18.86
C ILE A 137 5.40 -14.78 18.95
N ARG A 138 5.66 -13.88 18.01
CA ARG A 138 4.95 -12.60 17.87
C ARG A 138 4.72 -12.32 16.38
N THR A 139 3.52 -12.63 15.91
CA THR A 139 3.20 -12.59 14.47
C THR A 139 1.82 -12.01 14.19
N ILE A 140 1.66 -11.36 13.04
CA ILE A 140 0.35 -11.01 12.47
C ILE A 140 0.14 -11.78 11.16
N SER A 141 -1.10 -12.20 10.92
CA SER A 141 -1.51 -13.01 9.78
C SER A 141 -2.58 -12.26 8.97
N PRO A 142 -2.18 -11.33 8.08
CA PRO A 142 -3.09 -10.65 7.17
C PRO A 142 -3.49 -11.58 6.01
N GLY A 143 -4.77 -11.64 5.65
CA GLY A 143 -5.20 -12.52 4.58
C GLY A 143 -6.65 -12.36 4.15
N ARG A 144 -6.96 -12.87 2.95
CA ARG A 144 -8.35 -13.05 2.49
C ARG A 144 -9.00 -14.22 3.21
N VAL A 145 -10.27 -14.07 3.53
CA VAL A 145 -11.10 -15.09 4.16
C VAL A 145 -12.46 -15.13 3.48
N PHE A 146 -13.15 -16.25 3.61
CA PHE A 146 -14.34 -16.57 2.84
C PHE A 146 -15.46 -17.01 3.76
N ARG A 147 -16.66 -16.48 3.55
CA ARG A 147 -17.87 -16.89 4.28
C ARG A 147 -19.04 -16.96 3.33
N ASN A 148 -19.82 -18.02 3.44
CA ASN A 148 -21.02 -18.22 2.64
C ASN A 148 -22.17 -17.40 3.24
N GLU A 149 -22.13 -16.09 3.05
CA GLU A 149 -23.12 -15.15 3.57
C GLU A 149 -23.77 -14.38 2.42
N ALA A 150 -25.02 -13.93 2.63
CA ALA A 150 -25.74 -13.12 1.66
C ALA A 150 -25.05 -11.76 1.44
N ILE A 151 -24.70 -11.46 0.19
CA ILE A 151 -24.03 -10.22 -0.18
C ILE A 151 -24.97 -9.04 0.05
N SER A 152 -24.48 -8.04 0.79
CA SER A 152 -25.19 -6.80 1.09
C SER A 152 -24.23 -5.62 1.16
N ALA A 153 -24.75 -4.42 1.44
CA ALA A 153 -23.90 -3.24 1.67
C ALA A 153 -22.95 -3.38 2.89
N ARG A 154 -23.18 -4.37 3.77
CA ARG A 154 -22.39 -4.60 4.99
C ARG A 154 -21.66 -5.94 5.02
N ALA A 155 -21.96 -6.86 4.09
CA ALA A 155 -21.43 -8.21 4.09
C ALA A 155 -21.04 -8.62 2.66
N HIS A 156 -19.89 -9.29 2.54
CA HIS A 156 -19.39 -9.80 1.27
C HIS A 156 -18.77 -11.17 1.51
N CYS A 157 -18.93 -12.10 0.56
CA CYS A 157 -18.46 -13.48 0.70
C CYS A 157 -16.94 -13.63 0.73
N ILE A 158 -16.23 -12.57 0.31
CA ILE A 158 -14.77 -12.45 0.37
C ILE A 158 -14.44 -11.14 1.09
N PHE A 159 -13.67 -11.22 2.16
CA PHE A 159 -13.16 -10.04 2.87
C PHE A 159 -11.76 -10.32 3.43
N HIS A 160 -11.17 -9.35 4.11
CA HIS A 160 -9.79 -9.44 4.60
C HIS A 160 -9.79 -9.34 6.12
N GLN A 161 -9.01 -10.21 6.76
CA GLN A 161 -8.74 -10.17 8.19
C GLN A 161 -7.25 -9.98 8.43
N VAL A 162 -6.94 -9.40 9.59
CA VAL A 162 -5.59 -9.39 10.15
C VAL A 162 -5.73 -9.89 11.56
N GLU A 163 -5.14 -11.06 11.83
CA GLU A 163 -5.10 -11.63 13.17
C GLU A 163 -3.70 -11.51 13.75
N GLY A 164 -3.59 -11.49 15.07
CA GLY A 164 -2.32 -11.37 15.77
C GLY A 164 -2.17 -12.47 16.82
N LEU A 165 -0.98 -13.05 16.90
CA LEU A 165 -0.60 -14.06 17.88
C LEU A 165 0.64 -13.60 18.63
N TYR A 166 0.55 -13.58 19.97
CA TYR A 166 1.70 -13.34 20.85
C TYR A 166 1.76 -14.42 21.93
N ILE A 167 2.79 -15.26 21.88
CA ILE A 167 3.06 -16.34 22.84
C ILE A 167 4.47 -16.15 23.40
N ASP A 168 4.55 -15.96 24.72
CA ASP A 168 5.81 -15.92 25.46
C ASP A 168 5.54 -16.27 26.93
N LYS A 169 6.59 -16.35 27.75
CA LYS A 169 6.46 -16.48 29.21
C LYS A 169 5.91 -15.19 29.80
N ASP A 170 5.07 -15.33 30.83
CA ASP A 170 4.53 -14.22 31.63
C ASP A 170 3.72 -13.18 30.82
N VAL A 171 3.20 -13.56 29.64
CA VAL A 171 2.25 -12.74 28.87
C VAL A 171 0.90 -12.76 29.54
N SER A 172 0.31 -11.58 29.70
CA SER A 172 -0.93 -11.37 30.42
C SER A 172 -1.99 -10.67 29.56
N PHE A 173 -3.23 -10.66 30.06
CA PHE A 173 -4.31 -9.88 29.46
C PHE A 173 -4.00 -8.37 29.43
N ALA A 174 -3.15 -7.87 30.33
CA ALA A 174 -2.72 -6.48 30.31
C ALA A 174 -1.90 -6.16 29.06
N ASP A 175 -1.01 -7.07 28.64
CA ASP A 175 -0.18 -6.92 27.43
C ASP A 175 -1.05 -6.87 26.17
N MET A 176 -2.07 -7.74 26.10
CA MET A 176 -3.07 -7.73 25.03
C MET A 176 -3.79 -6.37 24.98
N LYS A 177 -4.30 -5.90 26.12
CA LYS A 177 -5.02 -4.61 26.20
C LYS A 177 -4.13 -3.44 25.77
N GLN A 178 -2.87 -3.39 26.20
CA GLN A 178 -1.95 -2.31 25.84
C GLN A 178 -1.57 -2.36 24.36
N THR A 179 -1.33 -3.56 23.82
CA THR A 179 -1.06 -3.75 22.38
C THR A 179 -2.21 -3.24 21.52
N LEU A 180 -3.45 -3.59 21.89
CA LEU A 180 -4.65 -3.13 21.20
C LEU A 180 -4.84 -1.61 21.34
N LEU A 181 -4.62 -1.05 22.54
CA LEU A 181 -4.70 0.40 22.75
C LEU A 181 -3.69 1.14 21.85
N HIS A 182 -2.43 0.70 21.84
CA HIS A 182 -1.40 1.26 20.97
C HIS A 182 -1.81 1.19 19.49
N PHE A 183 -2.26 0.01 19.03
CA PHE A 183 -2.76 -0.16 17.67
C PHE A 183 -3.88 0.84 17.33
N THR A 184 -4.88 0.97 18.20
CA THR A 184 -6.00 1.90 17.96
C THR A 184 -5.59 3.37 17.97
N GLN A 185 -4.54 3.74 18.72
CA GLN A 185 -4.03 5.10 18.74
C GLN A 185 -3.25 5.43 17.48
N GLU A 186 -2.45 4.48 16.98
CA GLU A 186 -1.69 4.65 15.74
C GLU A 186 -2.60 4.68 14.50
N MET A 187 -3.68 3.91 14.50
CA MET A 187 -4.63 3.86 13.37
C MET A 187 -5.60 5.05 13.35
N PHE A 188 -6.11 5.47 14.52
CA PHE A 188 -7.23 6.42 14.61
C PHE A 188 -6.89 7.72 15.36
N GLY A 189 -5.64 7.90 15.80
CA GLY A 189 -5.22 9.05 16.61
C GLY A 189 -5.75 8.96 18.04
N LYS A 190 -6.28 10.08 18.58
CA LYS A 190 -6.79 10.12 19.96
C LYS A 190 -8.05 9.24 20.09
N SER A 191 -7.88 8.03 20.61
CA SER A 191 -8.93 7.01 20.72
C SER A 191 -9.04 6.41 22.13
N LYS A 192 -10.18 5.80 22.44
CA LYS A 192 -10.45 5.02 23.65
C LYS A 192 -10.99 3.64 23.27
N ILE A 193 -10.58 2.60 23.99
CA ILE A 193 -11.08 1.24 23.80
C ILE A 193 -11.95 0.79 24.97
N ARG A 194 -13.00 0.02 24.66
CA ARG A 194 -13.81 -0.70 25.65
C ARG A 194 -13.75 -2.20 25.35
N LEU A 195 -13.29 -2.97 26.33
CA LEU A 195 -13.29 -4.44 26.25
C LEU A 195 -14.61 -4.97 26.84
N ARG A 196 -15.33 -5.76 26.05
CA ARG A 196 -16.54 -6.48 26.48
C ARG A 196 -16.23 -7.97 26.55
N PRO A 197 -16.65 -8.70 27.59
CA PRO A 197 -16.58 -10.17 27.58
C PRO A 197 -17.27 -10.73 26.34
N SER A 198 -16.66 -11.71 25.70
CA SER A 198 -17.23 -12.47 24.59
C SER A 198 -16.86 -13.95 24.76
N TYR A 199 -17.03 -14.76 23.73
CA TYR A 199 -16.64 -16.17 23.73
C TYR A 199 -16.07 -16.55 22.37
N PHE A 200 -14.84 -17.07 22.36
CA PHE A 200 -14.26 -17.75 21.20
C PHE A 200 -13.65 -19.08 21.64
N PRO A 201 -13.95 -20.21 20.96
CA PRO A 201 -13.53 -21.55 21.40
C PRO A 201 -12.02 -21.76 21.65
N PHE A 202 -11.18 -20.92 21.04
CA PHE A 202 -9.71 -20.96 21.10
C PHE A 202 -9.10 -19.92 22.06
N THR A 203 -9.90 -19.20 22.86
CA THR A 203 -9.37 -18.22 23.84
C THR A 203 -10.11 -18.29 25.17
N GLU A 204 -9.38 -18.11 26.28
CA GLU A 204 -9.94 -18.01 27.63
C GLU A 204 -8.97 -17.15 28.48
N PRO A 205 -9.36 -15.94 28.96
CA PRO A 205 -10.63 -15.25 28.74
C PRO A 205 -10.74 -14.61 27.34
N SER A 206 -11.96 -14.50 26.81
CA SER A 206 -12.27 -13.83 25.53
C SER A 206 -12.84 -12.43 25.72
N ALA A 207 -12.51 -11.52 24.81
CA ALA A 207 -13.09 -10.18 24.77
C ALA A 207 -13.26 -9.64 23.35
N GLU A 208 -14.29 -8.82 23.16
CA GLU A 208 -14.49 -7.95 22.00
C GLU A 208 -14.09 -6.51 22.33
N ILE A 209 -13.71 -5.74 21.31
CA ILE A 209 -13.27 -4.35 21.45
C ILE A 209 -14.22 -3.43 20.71
N ASP A 210 -14.73 -2.43 21.42
CA ASP A 210 -15.33 -1.26 20.79
C ASP A 210 -14.34 -0.09 20.85
N ILE A 211 -14.19 0.63 19.73
CA ILE A 211 -13.27 1.77 19.62
C ILE A 211 -14.08 3.05 19.51
N TYR A 212 -13.78 4.02 20.36
CA TYR A 212 -14.30 5.37 20.31
C TYR A 212 -13.22 6.30 19.76
N TRP A 213 -13.43 6.84 18.56
CA TRP A 213 -12.55 7.81 17.92
C TRP A 213 -13.39 9.01 17.45
N GLY A 214 -12.85 10.22 17.57
CA GLY A 214 -13.57 11.45 17.25
C GLY A 214 -14.20 12.11 18.48
N SER A 215 -13.53 13.16 18.94
CA SER A 215 -14.03 14.22 19.82
C SER A 215 -13.35 15.53 19.41
#